data_AF-A0A6P1AAC4-F1
#
_entry.id   AF-A0A6P1AAC4-F1
#
_cell.length_a   1.000
_cell.length_b   1.000
_cell.length_c   1.000
_cell.angle_alpha   90.00
_cell.angle_beta   90.00
_cell.angle_gamma   90.00
#
_symmetry.space_group_name_H-M   'P 1'
#
loop_
_entity.id
_entity.type
_entity.pdbx_description
1 polymer ?
#
loop_
_entity_poly.entity_id
_entity_poly.type
_entity_poly.pdbx_seq_one_letter_code
_entity_poly.pdbx_strand_id
1 'polypeptide(L)'
;MLKKLMGQVRHSWANWAEIRFVAITVLTITGVLVGGRHWGGLQILELLAYDQLMRWREDEPTDPRLLLVTITEDDLRAQQRWPIPDSAIAQALARLQSYQPRAIGIDIYRDFPVPPGHEQLVAQLEKPNLVAIRSIDTLSGTPAPPEVPPERVGFNDLALDPDGVVRRNILFSEAKDGTIFSFSLRLALAYLQGEGIFPKGEEGTNYLKLGDEVFVPLQPESGGYQNIDAQGYQILLNYRSRQNFAREVTLSQVLYGSIDPNWVRDKVVLMGSTAPSLKDTHFIPYSPGLSESRQMAGVVIHAQMVSQILDAATGERPLFWYWSEKQEIFWIIVWVLLGGIVAWWFRHPLTISLLVSGCLVILSGSGFYLFTRSGWVPLATPALGFIFTVGTVLTYQSYQDRQQHKIVMKLLGQNTSPEIAEALWQKRDRLLESGKLPGVQLTATMLFLDLKGFSTISEQMAPSDLLDWLNQLLEVITHEVLSHHGVVNKFTGDGVMAVFGVPMSQERNTKVDIYQGCTIVAVKK
;
A
#
# COMPACT_ATOMS: atom_id res chain seq x y z
N MET A 1 -11.60 -34.72 11.70
CA MET A 1 -10.91 -33.43 11.45
C MET A 1 -11.54 -32.28 12.25
N LEU A 2 -12.85 -32.02 12.12
CA LEU A 2 -13.57 -30.98 12.91
C LEU A 2 -13.50 -31.16 14.45
N LYS A 3 -13.54 -32.39 14.97
CA LYS A 3 -13.37 -32.64 16.42
C LYS A 3 -11.95 -32.36 16.95
N LYS A 4 -10.91 -32.44 16.10
CA LYS A 4 -9.52 -32.08 16.46
C LYS A 4 -9.35 -30.55 16.47
N LEU A 5 -9.99 -29.86 15.52
CA LEU A 5 -10.13 -28.40 15.50
C LEU A 5 -10.91 -27.88 16.71
N MET A 6 -12.04 -28.50 17.07
CA MET A 6 -12.82 -28.11 18.26
C MET A 6 -12.14 -28.47 19.59
N GLY A 7 -11.30 -29.53 19.61
CA GLY A 7 -10.52 -29.91 20.80
C GLY A 7 -9.42 -28.92 21.16
N GLN A 8 -8.77 -28.29 20.16
CA GLN A 8 -7.78 -27.23 20.40
C GLN A 8 -8.40 -25.92 20.89
N VAL A 9 -9.68 -25.67 20.60
CA VAL A 9 -10.40 -24.45 21.04
C VAL A 9 -10.77 -24.49 22.53
N ARG A 10 -10.93 -25.69 23.13
CA ARG A 10 -11.47 -25.82 24.50
C ARG A 10 -10.42 -25.67 25.63
N HIS A 11 -9.12 -25.69 25.32
CA HIS A 11 -8.04 -25.37 26.28
C HIS A 11 -7.45 -23.97 26.12
N SER A 12 -8.00 -23.17 25.20
CA SER A 12 -7.58 -21.78 24.97
C SER A 12 -8.47 -20.79 25.73
N TRP A 13 -8.53 -20.88 27.05
CA TRP A 13 -8.79 -19.66 27.82
C TRP A 13 -7.48 -18.90 27.82
N ALA A 14 -7.28 -18.10 26.76
CA ALA A 14 -6.08 -17.28 26.58
C ALA A 14 -5.82 -16.50 27.87
N ASN A 15 -4.57 -16.47 28.32
CA ASN A 15 -4.21 -15.71 29.51
C ASN A 15 -4.72 -14.29 29.31
N TRP A 16 -5.43 -13.70 30.28
CA TRP A 16 -5.93 -12.33 30.17
C TRP A 16 -4.83 -11.33 29.77
N ALA A 17 -3.57 -11.62 30.13
CA ALA A 17 -2.40 -10.85 29.70
C ALA A 17 -2.18 -10.85 28.18
N GLU A 18 -2.45 -11.97 27.51
CA GLU A 18 -2.26 -12.15 26.07
C GLU A 18 -3.35 -11.44 25.25
N ILE A 19 -4.62 -11.56 25.67
CA ILE A 19 -5.73 -10.82 25.06
C ILE A 19 -5.49 -9.31 25.21
N ARG A 20 -5.04 -8.88 26.40
CA ARG A 20 -4.66 -7.47 26.64
C ARG A 20 -3.54 -7.02 25.71
N PHE A 21 -2.52 -7.86 25.49
CA PHE A 21 -1.43 -7.52 24.57
C PHE A 21 -1.93 -7.30 23.15
N VAL A 22 -2.71 -8.24 22.60
CA VAL A 22 -3.27 -8.11 21.24
C VAL A 22 -4.16 -6.87 21.13
N ALA A 23 -5.02 -6.61 22.12
CA ALA A 23 -5.87 -5.43 22.14
C ALA A 23 -5.05 -4.12 22.17
N ILE A 24 -3.99 -4.05 22.98
CA ILE A 24 -3.09 -2.89 23.02
C ILE A 24 -2.39 -2.73 21.67
N THR A 25 -1.85 -3.80 21.08
CA THR A 25 -1.21 -3.77 19.76
C THR A 25 -2.16 -3.23 18.68
N VAL A 26 -3.40 -3.71 18.64
CA VAL A 26 -4.42 -3.25 17.69
C VAL A 26 -4.68 -1.75 17.87
N LEU A 27 -4.87 -1.28 19.10
CA LEU A 27 -5.11 0.13 19.40
C LEU A 27 -3.91 1.00 19.02
N THR A 28 -2.70 0.57 19.36
CA THR A 28 -1.46 1.30 19.04
C THR A 28 -1.23 1.38 17.54
N ILE A 29 -1.31 0.27 16.81
CA ILE A 29 -1.08 0.24 15.36
C ILE A 29 -2.15 1.06 14.64
N THR A 30 -3.42 0.91 15.02
CA THR A 30 -4.51 1.72 14.45
C THR A 30 -4.26 3.20 14.71
N GLY A 31 -3.93 3.59 15.95
CA GLY A 31 -3.66 4.99 16.28
C GLY A 31 -2.48 5.58 15.52
N VAL A 32 -1.39 4.83 15.36
CA VAL A 32 -0.21 5.24 14.59
C VAL A 32 -0.56 5.39 13.10
N LEU A 33 -1.31 4.46 12.52
CA LEU A 33 -1.69 4.53 11.10
C LEU A 33 -2.67 5.65 10.82
N VAL A 34 -3.70 5.82 11.66
CA VAL A 34 -4.66 6.93 11.52
C VAL A 34 -3.96 8.27 11.71
N GLY A 35 -3.06 8.40 12.70
CA GLY A 35 -2.27 9.62 12.89
C GLY A 35 -1.31 9.89 11.73
N GLY A 36 -0.58 8.88 11.26
CA GLY A 36 0.32 9.00 10.12
C GLY A 36 -0.42 9.31 8.81
N ARG A 37 -1.63 8.78 8.65
CA ARG A 37 -2.55 9.15 7.57
C ARG A 37 -2.96 10.62 7.68
N HIS A 38 -3.42 11.09 8.84
CA HIS A 38 -3.86 12.48 9.02
C HIS A 38 -2.76 13.50 8.66
N TRP A 39 -1.49 13.15 8.84
CA TRP A 39 -0.34 13.97 8.43
C TRP A 39 0.11 13.75 6.96
N GLY A 40 -0.65 12.98 6.18
CA GLY A 40 -0.36 12.71 4.76
C GLY A 40 0.77 11.69 4.52
N GLY A 41 1.34 11.09 5.55
CA GLY A 41 2.50 10.19 5.42
C GLY A 41 2.23 8.90 4.65
N LEU A 42 0.96 8.51 4.51
CA LEU A 42 0.53 7.31 3.78
C LEU A 42 -0.15 7.62 2.44
N GLN A 43 -0.39 8.90 2.11
CA GLN A 43 -1.13 9.29 0.91
C GLN A 43 -0.48 8.76 -0.38
N ILE A 44 0.85 8.90 -0.50
CA ILE A 44 1.57 8.45 -1.70
C ILE A 44 1.34 6.95 -1.96
N LEU A 45 1.29 6.12 -0.91
CA LEU A 45 1.05 4.69 -1.08
C LEU A 45 -0.38 4.39 -1.55
N GLU A 46 -1.37 5.15 -1.08
CA GLU A 46 -2.75 5.02 -1.55
C GLU A 46 -2.92 5.50 -2.99
N LEU A 47 -2.22 6.57 -3.41
CA LEU A 47 -2.22 7.04 -4.79
C LEU A 47 -1.53 6.05 -5.74
N LEU A 48 -0.44 5.42 -5.31
CA LEU A 48 0.20 4.34 -6.08
C LEU A 48 -0.72 3.11 -6.19
N ALA A 49 -1.47 2.80 -5.13
CA ALA A 49 -2.48 1.75 -5.17
C ALA A 49 -3.62 2.11 -6.13
N TYR A 50 -4.14 3.35 -6.08
CA TYR A 50 -5.14 3.87 -7.02
C TYR A 50 -4.69 3.72 -8.47
N ASP A 51 -3.46 4.13 -8.79
CA ASP A 51 -2.90 4.00 -10.13
C ASP A 51 -2.80 2.54 -10.57
N GLN A 52 -2.45 1.65 -9.65
CA GLN A 52 -2.38 0.23 -9.96
C GLN A 52 -3.77 -0.36 -10.24
N LEU A 53 -4.80 0.06 -9.51
CA LEU A 53 -6.18 -0.33 -9.76
C LEU A 53 -6.68 0.20 -11.12
N MET A 54 -6.33 1.45 -11.47
CA MET A 54 -6.59 2.01 -12.81
C MET A 54 -5.95 1.17 -13.91
N ARG A 55 -4.68 0.78 -13.74
CA ARG A 55 -3.95 -0.06 -14.71
C ARG A 55 -4.50 -1.48 -14.84
N TRP A 56 -5.16 -2.02 -13.83
CA TRP A 56 -5.80 -3.33 -13.89
C TRP A 56 -7.21 -3.29 -14.46
N ARG A 57 -7.88 -2.13 -14.41
CA ARG A 57 -9.20 -1.96 -15.00
C ARG A 57 -9.14 -2.10 -16.52
N GLU A 58 -10.16 -2.74 -17.10
CA GLU A 58 -10.34 -2.80 -18.54
C GLU A 58 -10.66 -1.43 -19.12
N ASP A 59 -10.19 -1.19 -20.34
CA ASP A 59 -10.45 0.06 -21.05
C ASP A 59 -11.90 0.05 -21.58
N GLU A 60 -12.62 1.15 -21.39
CA GLU A 60 -13.98 1.33 -21.91
C GLU A 60 -13.94 1.57 -23.43
N PRO A 61 -15.01 1.24 -24.17
CA PRO A 61 -15.08 1.44 -25.61
C PRO A 61 -15.00 2.92 -25.98
N THR A 62 -14.53 3.23 -27.20
CA THR A 62 -14.40 4.59 -27.73
C THR A 62 -15.71 5.40 -27.56
N ASP A 63 -15.61 6.63 -27.07
CA ASP A 63 -16.73 7.55 -26.93
C ASP A 63 -17.15 8.08 -28.32
N PRO A 64 -18.35 7.72 -28.82
CA PRO A 64 -18.78 8.15 -30.15
C PRO A 64 -19.14 9.63 -30.21
N ARG A 65 -19.32 10.32 -29.07
CA ARG A 65 -19.72 11.72 -28.97
C ARG A 65 -18.55 12.69 -29.18
N LEU A 66 -17.32 12.19 -29.16
CA LEU A 66 -16.10 13.00 -29.23
C LEU A 66 -15.31 12.78 -30.53
N LEU A 67 -14.71 13.86 -31.02
CA LEU A 67 -13.68 13.85 -32.06
C LEU A 67 -12.49 14.70 -31.60
N LEU A 68 -11.30 14.13 -31.67
CA LEU A 68 -10.04 14.84 -31.42
C LEU A 68 -9.42 15.25 -32.76
N VAL A 69 -9.13 16.54 -32.91
CA VAL A 69 -8.36 17.10 -34.02
C VAL A 69 -6.98 17.46 -33.51
N THR A 70 -6.03 16.57 -33.74
CA THR A 70 -4.68 16.65 -33.16
C THR A 70 -3.74 17.42 -34.08
N ILE A 71 -2.98 18.36 -33.52
CA ILE A 71 -1.84 19.00 -34.18
C ILE A 71 -0.59 18.19 -33.86
N THR A 72 -0.13 17.44 -34.85
CA THR A 72 1.01 16.53 -34.75
C THR A 72 2.32 17.20 -35.17
N GLU A 73 3.46 16.54 -34.94
CA GLU A 73 4.76 16.99 -35.42
C GLU A 73 4.79 17.15 -36.95
N ASP A 74 4.05 16.31 -37.69
CA ASP A 74 3.90 16.42 -39.14
C ASP A 74 3.13 17.67 -39.55
N ASP A 75 2.11 18.05 -38.78
CA ASP A 75 1.36 19.29 -39.01
C ASP A 75 2.26 20.51 -38.76
N LEU A 76 3.08 20.49 -37.70
CA LEU A 76 4.04 21.56 -37.42
C LEU A 76 5.06 21.70 -38.55
N ARG A 77 5.59 20.57 -39.06
CA ARG A 77 6.52 20.56 -40.20
C ARG A 77 5.87 21.03 -41.48
N ALA A 78 4.62 20.64 -41.75
CA ALA A 78 3.87 21.07 -42.92
C ALA A 78 3.58 22.57 -42.90
N GLN A 79 3.33 23.14 -41.72
CA GLN A 79 3.12 24.58 -41.53
C GLN A 79 4.43 25.37 -41.41
N GLN A 80 5.56 24.69 -41.19
CA GLN A 80 6.91 25.25 -41.05
C GLN A 80 7.10 26.23 -39.89
N ARG A 81 6.16 26.32 -38.95
CA ARG A 81 6.22 27.24 -37.81
C ARG A 81 5.25 26.84 -36.69
N TRP A 82 5.57 27.30 -35.49
CA TRP A 82 4.67 27.37 -34.34
C TRP A 82 4.73 28.79 -33.75
N PRO A 83 3.59 29.40 -33.36
CA PRO A 83 2.22 28.90 -33.45
C PRO A 83 1.70 28.77 -34.90
N ILE A 84 0.75 27.84 -35.10
CA ILE A 84 0.09 27.63 -36.40
C ILE A 84 -0.60 28.94 -36.87
N PRO A 85 -0.47 29.34 -38.15
CA PRO A 85 -1.14 30.52 -38.70
C PRO A 85 -2.66 30.56 -38.45
N ASP A 86 -3.20 31.75 -38.21
CA ASP A 86 -4.64 31.97 -38.02
C ASP A 86 -5.44 31.51 -39.25
N SER A 87 -4.90 31.66 -40.46
CA SER A 87 -5.52 31.18 -41.70
C SER A 87 -5.76 29.67 -41.70
N ALA A 88 -4.81 28.88 -41.20
CA ALA A 88 -4.92 27.43 -41.14
C ALA A 88 -5.96 27.02 -40.09
N ILE A 89 -5.92 27.61 -38.89
CA ILE A 89 -6.93 27.33 -37.86
C ILE A 89 -8.33 27.76 -38.34
N ALA A 90 -8.46 28.95 -38.91
CA ALA A 90 -9.71 29.45 -39.47
C ALA A 90 -10.28 28.53 -40.56
N GLN A 91 -9.42 28.04 -41.47
CA GLN A 91 -9.84 27.11 -42.52
C GLN A 91 -10.28 25.76 -41.94
N ALA A 92 -9.55 25.21 -40.97
CA ALA A 92 -9.93 23.97 -40.30
C ALA A 92 -11.27 24.12 -39.56
N LEU A 93 -11.43 25.20 -38.79
CA LEU A 93 -12.68 25.53 -38.09
C LEU A 93 -13.84 25.72 -39.06
N ALA A 94 -13.66 26.48 -40.13
CA ALA A 94 -14.72 26.70 -41.13
C ALA A 94 -15.23 25.38 -41.75
N ARG A 95 -14.33 24.42 -41.98
CA ARG A 95 -14.70 23.08 -42.45
C ARG A 95 -15.41 22.26 -41.40
N LEU A 96 -14.88 22.22 -40.18
CA LEU A 96 -15.54 21.53 -39.07
C LEU A 96 -16.95 22.09 -38.88
N GLN A 97 -17.12 23.41 -38.88
CA GLN A 97 -18.41 24.07 -38.77
C GLN A 97 -19.38 23.68 -39.89
N SER A 98 -18.89 23.48 -41.12
CA SER A 98 -19.73 23.04 -42.25
C SER A 98 -20.38 21.67 -42.04
N TYR A 99 -19.82 20.84 -41.15
CA TYR A 99 -20.37 19.53 -40.79
C TYR A 99 -21.30 19.57 -39.56
N GLN A 100 -21.58 20.75 -39.02
CA GLN A 100 -22.53 20.98 -37.92
C GLN A 100 -22.20 20.20 -36.63
N PRO A 101 -21.02 20.43 -36.03
CA PRO A 101 -20.69 19.88 -34.71
C PRO A 101 -21.52 20.59 -33.64
N ARG A 102 -21.77 19.87 -32.55
CA ARG A 102 -22.53 20.42 -31.43
C ARG A 102 -21.71 21.43 -30.63
N ALA A 103 -20.42 21.15 -30.44
CA ALA A 103 -19.47 22.07 -29.83
C ALA A 103 -18.07 21.89 -30.43
N ILE A 104 -17.28 22.97 -30.50
CA ILE A 104 -15.87 22.94 -30.90
C ILE A 104 -15.06 23.61 -29.80
N GLY A 105 -14.10 22.90 -29.22
CA GLY A 105 -13.12 23.43 -28.29
C GLY A 105 -11.77 23.61 -28.95
N ILE A 106 -11.13 24.75 -28.73
CA ILE A 106 -9.75 25.01 -29.17
C ILE A 106 -8.82 25.09 -27.95
N ASP A 107 -8.05 24.02 -27.71
CA ASP A 107 -7.01 23.96 -26.68
C ASP A 107 -5.68 24.50 -27.23
N ILE A 108 -5.73 25.75 -27.69
CA ILE A 108 -4.57 26.47 -28.25
C ILE A 108 -4.71 27.94 -27.83
N TYR A 109 -3.70 28.46 -27.14
CA TYR A 109 -3.68 29.85 -26.75
C TYR A 109 -3.66 30.79 -27.97
N ARG A 110 -4.52 31.81 -27.93
CA ARG A 110 -4.73 32.80 -28.99
C ARG A 110 -4.95 34.19 -28.38
N ASP A 111 -4.02 34.61 -27.54
CA ASP A 111 -3.99 35.93 -26.89
C ASP A 111 -3.54 37.07 -27.83
N PHE A 112 -2.82 36.76 -28.90
CA PHE A 112 -2.45 37.72 -29.94
C PHE A 112 -2.67 37.15 -31.36
N PRO A 113 -2.88 38.03 -32.37
CA PRO A 113 -3.00 37.63 -33.76
C PRO A 113 -1.77 36.89 -34.29
N VAL A 114 -1.97 35.82 -35.05
CA VAL A 114 -0.91 35.00 -35.64
C VAL A 114 -1.05 35.01 -37.17
N PRO A 115 -0.56 36.05 -37.86
CA PRO A 115 -0.82 36.26 -39.29
C PRO A 115 -0.19 35.18 -40.19
N PRO A 116 -0.72 34.94 -41.40
CA PRO A 116 -1.90 35.58 -41.99
C PRO A 116 -3.23 34.97 -41.51
N GLY A 117 -4.34 35.68 -41.71
CA GLY A 117 -5.68 35.09 -41.60
C GLY A 117 -6.49 35.42 -40.35
N HIS A 118 -6.12 36.47 -39.61
CA HIS A 118 -6.72 36.79 -38.32
C HIS A 118 -8.22 37.10 -38.41
N GLU A 119 -8.65 37.92 -39.38
CA GLU A 119 -10.07 38.23 -39.58
C GLU A 119 -10.92 36.99 -39.86
N GLN A 120 -10.38 36.04 -40.63
CA GLN A 120 -11.05 34.77 -40.90
C GLN A 120 -11.18 33.92 -39.63
N LEU A 121 -10.18 33.97 -38.73
CA LEU A 121 -10.22 33.28 -37.45
C LEU A 121 -11.28 33.91 -36.53
N VAL A 122 -11.29 35.25 -36.42
CA VAL A 122 -12.28 35.98 -35.62
C VAL A 122 -13.71 35.60 -36.03
N ALA A 123 -13.99 35.53 -37.33
CA ALA A 123 -15.30 35.11 -37.84
C ALA A 123 -15.69 33.66 -37.43
N GLN A 124 -14.71 32.79 -37.14
CA GLN A 124 -14.96 31.47 -36.56
C GLN A 124 -15.07 31.49 -35.04
N LEU A 125 -14.29 32.33 -34.35
CA LEU A 125 -14.34 32.50 -32.90
C LEU A 125 -15.67 33.08 -32.40
N GLU A 126 -16.31 33.91 -33.22
CA GLU A 126 -17.64 34.47 -32.95
C GLU A 126 -18.78 33.43 -33.04
N LYS A 127 -18.53 32.23 -33.60
CA LYS A 127 -19.56 31.18 -33.69
C LYS A 127 -19.99 30.70 -32.29
N PRO A 128 -21.31 30.51 -32.05
CA PRO A 128 -21.84 30.27 -30.70
C PRO A 128 -21.44 28.92 -30.11
N ASN A 129 -21.09 27.94 -30.94
CA ASN A 129 -20.68 26.60 -30.52
C ASN A 129 -19.17 26.46 -30.30
N LEU A 130 -18.39 27.56 -30.41
CA LEU A 130 -16.95 27.54 -30.17
C LEU A 130 -16.62 27.94 -28.72
N VAL A 131 -15.76 27.16 -28.07
CA VAL A 131 -15.20 27.42 -26.75
C VAL A 131 -13.69 27.60 -26.86
N ALA A 132 -13.18 28.70 -26.32
CA ALA A 132 -11.75 29.01 -26.27
C ALA A 132 -11.16 28.80 -24.86
N ILE A 133 -9.83 28.74 -24.78
CA ILE A 133 -9.11 28.55 -23.53
C ILE A 133 -8.53 29.85 -22.97
N ARG A 134 -8.25 29.82 -21.67
CA ARG A 134 -7.38 30.76 -20.95
C ARG A 134 -6.62 30.03 -19.84
N SER A 135 -5.69 30.70 -19.17
CA SER A 135 -5.14 30.21 -17.91
C SER A 135 -5.99 30.66 -16.71
N ILE A 136 -5.97 29.85 -15.66
CA ILE A 136 -6.60 30.12 -14.36
C ILE A 136 -5.92 31.29 -13.65
N ASP A 137 -4.60 31.47 -13.81
CA ASP A 137 -3.88 32.60 -13.23
C ASP A 137 -4.05 33.85 -14.09
N THR A 138 -4.94 34.73 -13.65
CA THR A 138 -5.20 36.01 -14.30
C THR A 138 -4.03 37.01 -14.27
N LEU A 139 -3.00 36.81 -13.43
CA LEU A 139 -1.89 37.75 -13.28
C LEU A 139 -0.66 37.37 -14.11
N SER A 140 -0.34 36.08 -14.19
CA SER A 140 0.84 35.60 -14.93
C SER A 140 0.51 34.62 -16.05
N GLY A 141 -0.75 34.18 -16.15
CA GLY A 141 -1.23 33.26 -17.18
C GLY A 141 -1.69 33.96 -18.45
N THR A 142 -1.94 33.15 -19.48
CA THR A 142 -2.34 33.64 -20.80
C THR A 142 -3.84 33.98 -20.83
N PRO A 143 -4.22 35.19 -21.25
CA PRO A 143 -5.63 35.60 -21.31
C PRO A 143 -6.37 34.91 -22.46
N ALA A 144 -7.70 34.99 -22.41
CA ALA A 144 -8.54 34.51 -23.49
C ALA A 144 -8.45 35.42 -24.73
N PRO A 145 -8.77 34.91 -25.93
CA PRO A 145 -8.95 35.76 -27.11
C PRO A 145 -10.05 36.81 -26.85
N PRO A 146 -9.81 38.10 -27.11
CA PRO A 146 -10.75 39.17 -26.76
C PRO A 146 -12.08 39.09 -27.52
N GLU A 147 -12.12 38.37 -28.65
CA GLU A 147 -13.31 38.19 -29.48
C GLU A 147 -14.28 37.13 -28.93
N VAL A 148 -13.84 36.31 -27.97
CA VAL A 148 -14.68 35.26 -27.37
C VAL A 148 -15.27 35.78 -26.05
N PRO A 149 -16.60 35.79 -25.89
CA PRO A 149 -17.22 36.24 -24.64
C PRO A 149 -16.86 35.32 -23.48
N PRO A 150 -16.75 35.82 -22.23
CA PRO A 150 -16.32 35.03 -21.06
C PRO A 150 -17.13 33.74 -20.80
N GLU A 151 -18.39 33.71 -21.22
CA GLU A 151 -19.28 32.54 -21.13
C GLU A 151 -18.85 31.37 -22.03
N ARG A 152 -18.10 31.65 -23.10
CA ARG A 152 -17.55 30.67 -24.04
C ARG A 152 -16.04 30.48 -23.87
N VAL A 153 -15.51 30.88 -22.71
CA VAL A 153 -14.12 30.67 -22.33
C VAL A 153 -14.07 29.74 -21.13
N GLY A 154 -13.15 28.77 -21.16
CA GLY A 154 -12.82 27.94 -20.01
C GLY A 154 -11.32 27.87 -19.75
N PHE A 155 -10.90 27.69 -18.51
CA PHE A 155 -9.48 27.52 -18.21
C PHE A 155 -9.01 26.10 -18.55
N ASN A 156 -7.77 25.93 -19.01
CA ASN A 156 -7.23 24.63 -19.40
C ASN A 156 -6.21 24.04 -18.41
N ASP A 157 -6.00 24.68 -17.27
CA ASP A 157 -5.10 24.23 -16.22
C ASP A 157 -5.54 22.88 -15.63
N LEU A 158 -4.56 22.01 -15.36
CA LEU A 158 -4.76 20.67 -14.81
C LEU A 158 -4.36 20.65 -13.33
N ALA A 159 -5.14 19.94 -12.52
CA ALA A 159 -4.77 19.66 -11.13
C ALA A 159 -3.69 18.57 -11.07
N LEU A 160 -2.48 18.94 -10.66
CA LEU A 160 -1.37 18.02 -10.46
C LEU A 160 -1.32 17.57 -9.00
N ASP A 161 -1.19 16.27 -8.78
CA ASP A 161 -0.87 15.73 -7.46
C ASP A 161 0.62 15.97 -7.11
N PRO A 162 1.04 15.79 -5.84
CA PRO A 162 2.43 16.01 -5.42
C PRO A 162 3.49 15.19 -6.20
N ASP A 163 3.08 14.10 -6.84
CA ASP A 163 3.91 13.26 -7.70
C ASP A 163 3.85 13.63 -9.19
N GLY A 164 3.16 14.73 -9.54
CA GLY A 164 3.04 15.25 -10.90
C GLY A 164 2.03 14.52 -11.78
N VAL A 165 1.25 13.60 -11.22
CA VAL A 165 0.24 12.83 -11.96
C VAL A 165 -1.12 13.55 -11.91
N VAL A 166 -1.81 13.58 -13.05
CA VAL A 166 -3.16 14.13 -13.17
C VAL A 166 -4.17 13.05 -12.75
N ARG A 167 -4.80 13.22 -11.58
CA ARG A 167 -5.88 12.34 -11.09
C ARG A 167 -7.19 13.07 -10.84
N ARG A 168 -7.15 14.40 -10.96
CA ARG A 168 -8.21 15.31 -10.54
C ARG A 168 -8.62 16.21 -11.71
N ASN A 169 -9.89 16.59 -11.73
CA ASN A 169 -10.45 17.52 -12.69
C ASN A 169 -11.05 18.71 -11.94
N ILE A 170 -10.57 19.91 -12.24
CA ILE A 170 -11.13 21.16 -11.71
C ILE A 170 -12.30 21.55 -12.62
N LEU A 171 -13.51 21.62 -12.08
CA LEU A 171 -14.71 21.98 -12.83
C LEU A 171 -14.90 23.50 -12.92
N PHE A 172 -14.71 24.19 -11.80
CA PHE A 172 -14.74 25.64 -11.73
C PHE A 172 -13.93 26.14 -10.53
N SER A 173 -13.52 27.39 -10.56
CA SER A 173 -12.80 28.04 -9.47
C SER A 173 -13.30 29.47 -9.27
N GLU A 174 -13.11 30.03 -8.09
CA GLU A 174 -13.31 31.46 -7.86
C GLU A 174 -12.04 32.22 -8.25
N ALA A 175 -12.18 33.17 -9.17
CA ALA A 175 -11.14 34.10 -9.54
C ALA A 175 -11.59 35.54 -9.24
N LYS A 176 -10.67 36.51 -9.38
CA LYS A 176 -10.95 37.93 -9.09
C LYS A 176 -12.05 38.51 -9.99
N ASP A 177 -12.23 37.96 -11.18
CA ASP A 177 -13.23 38.31 -12.18
C ASP A 177 -14.56 37.54 -12.03
N GLY A 178 -14.70 36.70 -11.00
CA GLY A 178 -15.90 35.91 -10.72
C GLY A 178 -15.63 34.41 -10.77
N THR A 179 -16.70 33.61 -10.88
CA THR A 179 -16.59 32.15 -11.04
C THR A 179 -16.17 31.82 -12.47
N ILE A 180 -15.08 31.07 -12.58
CA ILE A 180 -14.47 30.68 -13.86
C ILE A 180 -14.61 29.18 -14.02
N PHE A 181 -15.02 28.73 -15.20
CA PHE A 181 -15.30 27.33 -15.47
C PHE A 181 -14.16 26.71 -16.28
N SER A 182 -13.94 25.41 -16.14
CA SER A 182 -12.92 24.72 -16.92
C SER A 182 -13.35 24.54 -18.36
N PHE A 183 -12.37 24.42 -19.24
CA PHE A 183 -12.55 24.17 -20.66
C PHE A 183 -13.38 22.90 -20.91
N SER A 184 -13.08 21.82 -20.18
CA SER A 184 -13.81 20.56 -20.27
C SER A 184 -15.27 20.69 -19.84
N LEU A 185 -15.56 21.42 -18.76
CA LEU A 185 -16.94 21.67 -18.32
C LEU A 185 -17.71 22.52 -19.33
N ARG A 186 -17.12 23.59 -19.87
CA ARG A 186 -17.76 24.45 -20.89
C ARG A 186 -18.18 23.65 -22.12
N LEU A 187 -17.31 22.77 -22.61
CA LEU A 187 -17.61 21.91 -23.76
C LEU A 187 -18.71 20.89 -23.45
N ALA A 188 -18.65 20.25 -22.28
CA ALA A 188 -19.67 19.32 -21.87
C ALA A 188 -21.04 19.99 -21.74
N LEU A 189 -21.12 21.19 -21.13
CA LEU A 189 -22.35 21.96 -21.02
C LEU A 189 -22.92 22.38 -22.38
N ALA A 190 -22.06 22.80 -23.32
CA ALA A 190 -22.50 23.14 -24.68
C ALA A 190 -23.13 21.93 -25.41
N TYR A 191 -22.62 20.71 -25.16
CA TYR A 191 -23.22 19.49 -25.68
C TYR A 191 -24.54 19.14 -24.98
N LEU A 192 -24.54 19.16 -23.64
CA LEU A 192 -25.66 18.76 -22.79
C LEU A 192 -26.87 19.69 -22.92
N GLN A 193 -26.65 20.97 -23.23
CA GLN A 193 -27.73 21.92 -23.53
C GLN A 193 -28.59 21.43 -24.71
N GLY A 194 -28.00 20.79 -25.71
CA GLY A 194 -28.72 20.16 -26.83
C GLY A 194 -29.57 18.96 -26.41
N GLU A 195 -29.20 18.28 -25.33
CA GLU A 195 -29.97 17.19 -24.70
C GLU A 195 -31.00 17.69 -23.67
N GLY A 196 -31.13 19.01 -23.50
CA GLY A 196 -32.01 19.60 -22.50
C GLY A 196 -31.54 19.44 -21.05
N ILE A 197 -30.26 19.09 -20.85
CA ILE A 197 -29.63 18.94 -19.54
C ILE A 197 -28.92 20.25 -19.21
N PHE A 198 -29.37 20.90 -18.14
CA PHE A 198 -28.83 22.18 -17.66
C PHE A 198 -28.22 22.01 -16.26
N PRO A 199 -27.15 22.76 -15.94
CA PRO A 199 -26.56 22.76 -14.60
C PRO A 199 -27.59 23.30 -13.61
N LYS A 200 -27.86 22.53 -12.56
CA LYS A 200 -28.70 22.96 -11.44
C LYS A 200 -27.84 22.98 -10.19
N GLY A 201 -27.90 24.08 -9.45
CA GLY A 201 -27.56 24.04 -8.03
C GLY A 201 -28.67 23.29 -7.30
N GLU A 202 -28.32 22.38 -6.42
CA GLU A 202 -29.30 21.77 -5.54
C GLU A 202 -29.65 22.75 -4.40
N GLU A 203 -30.95 23.02 -4.19
CA GLU A 203 -31.41 24.01 -3.22
C GLU A 203 -30.87 23.70 -1.82
N GLY A 204 -30.09 24.62 -1.25
CA GLY A 204 -29.50 24.48 0.08
C GLY A 204 -28.17 23.71 0.13
N THR A 205 -27.64 23.23 -1.00
CA THR A 205 -26.30 22.64 -1.11
C THR A 205 -25.43 23.43 -2.10
N ASN A 206 -24.11 23.39 -1.92
CA ASN A 206 -23.15 23.97 -2.87
C ASN A 206 -22.79 22.98 -4.01
N TYR A 207 -23.64 21.99 -4.29
CA TYR A 207 -23.32 20.94 -5.24
C TYR A 207 -23.79 21.25 -6.66
N LEU A 208 -22.96 20.87 -7.63
CA LEU A 208 -23.31 20.87 -9.06
C LEU A 208 -24.09 19.59 -9.38
N LYS A 209 -25.32 19.74 -9.88
CA LYS A 209 -26.12 18.64 -10.43
C LYS A 209 -26.24 18.77 -11.95
N LEU A 210 -25.95 17.69 -12.66
CA LEU A 210 -26.16 17.56 -14.10
C LEU A 210 -26.95 16.28 -14.38
N GLY A 211 -28.11 16.43 -15.02
CA GLY A 211 -29.06 15.32 -15.16
C GLY A 211 -29.55 14.89 -13.78
N ASP A 212 -29.41 13.59 -13.50
CA ASP A 212 -29.73 13.00 -12.19
C ASP A 212 -28.50 12.89 -11.26
N GLU A 213 -27.29 13.06 -11.79
CA GLU A 213 -26.04 12.84 -11.06
C GLU A 213 -25.58 14.10 -10.29
N VAL A 214 -25.13 13.90 -9.05
CA VAL A 214 -24.57 14.95 -8.19
C VAL A 214 -23.04 14.85 -8.21
N PHE A 215 -22.39 15.92 -8.64
CA PHE A 215 -20.93 15.98 -8.73
C PHE A 215 -20.37 16.34 -7.36
N VAL A 216 -20.02 15.37 -6.53
CA VAL A 216 -19.52 15.67 -5.17
C VAL A 216 -18.06 16.18 -5.24
N PRO A 217 -17.74 17.38 -4.69
CA PRO A 217 -16.41 17.92 -4.71
C PRO A 217 -15.49 17.15 -3.75
N LEU A 218 -14.23 17.00 -4.13
CA LEU A 218 -13.21 16.42 -3.26
C LEU A 218 -13.01 17.27 -2.01
N GLN A 219 -13.01 16.59 -0.86
CA GLN A 219 -12.63 17.12 0.44
C GLN A 219 -11.19 16.69 0.76
N PRO A 220 -10.51 17.36 1.70
CA PRO A 220 -9.14 17.01 2.10
C PRO A 220 -8.92 15.54 2.44
N GLU A 221 -9.94 14.87 2.96
CA GLU A 221 -9.96 13.48 3.42
C GLU A 221 -10.65 12.50 2.45
N SER A 222 -10.98 12.93 1.23
CA SER A 222 -11.65 12.08 0.23
C SER A 222 -10.77 10.91 -0.23
N GLY A 223 -11.19 9.69 0.12
CA GLY A 223 -10.48 8.46 -0.25
C GLY A 223 -9.07 8.41 0.33
N GLY A 224 -8.06 8.21 -0.52
CA GLY A 224 -6.65 8.17 -0.12
C GLY A 224 -5.98 9.53 0.09
N TYR A 225 -6.68 10.64 -0.20
CA TYR A 225 -6.11 11.98 -0.05
C TYR A 225 -6.13 12.48 1.41
N GLN A 226 -5.16 13.33 1.72
CA GLN A 226 -4.96 14.02 3.00
C GLN A 226 -4.35 15.40 2.72
N ASN A 227 -5.08 16.48 3.00
CA ASN A 227 -4.66 17.86 2.72
C ASN A 227 -4.50 18.19 1.22
N ILE A 228 -5.54 17.94 0.42
CA ILE A 228 -5.59 18.44 -0.97
C ILE A 228 -5.54 19.97 -1.01
N ASP A 229 -5.00 20.54 -2.09
CA ASP A 229 -5.27 21.92 -2.43
C ASP A 229 -6.74 22.03 -2.86
N ALA A 230 -7.59 22.47 -1.93
CA ALA A 230 -9.03 22.65 -2.16
C ALA A 230 -9.32 23.89 -3.04
N GLN A 231 -8.45 24.20 -3.99
CA GLN A 231 -8.63 25.32 -4.90
C GLN A 231 -9.66 24.95 -5.97
N GLY A 232 -10.84 25.57 -5.89
CA GLY A 232 -11.94 25.33 -6.80
C GLY A 232 -12.68 24.01 -6.54
N TYR A 233 -13.64 23.73 -7.40
CA TYR A 233 -14.53 22.58 -7.34
C TYR A 233 -13.92 21.41 -8.11
N GLN A 234 -13.29 20.49 -7.39
CA GLN A 234 -12.55 19.38 -7.99
C GLN A 234 -13.26 18.05 -7.83
N ILE A 235 -13.15 17.18 -8.84
CA ILE A 235 -13.61 15.78 -8.78
C ILE A 235 -12.47 14.84 -9.16
N LEU A 236 -12.60 13.56 -8.81
CA LEU A 236 -11.69 12.52 -9.29
C LEU A 236 -11.92 12.24 -10.78
N LEU A 237 -10.82 12.07 -11.51
CA LEU A 237 -10.82 11.76 -12.93
C LEU A 237 -10.93 10.23 -13.13
N ASN A 238 -12.01 9.82 -13.77
CA ASN A 238 -12.33 8.45 -14.16
C ASN A 238 -11.99 8.24 -15.63
N TYR A 239 -10.69 8.09 -15.91
CA TYR A 239 -10.19 7.83 -17.25
C TYR A 239 -10.95 6.69 -17.92
N ARG A 240 -11.38 6.94 -19.16
CA ARG A 240 -12.15 6.01 -19.97
C ARG A 240 -11.27 4.88 -20.50
N SER A 241 -10.12 5.24 -21.06
CA SER A 241 -9.16 4.30 -21.62
C SER A 241 -7.75 4.91 -21.65
N ARG A 242 -6.74 4.03 -21.67
CA ARG A 242 -5.32 4.36 -21.84
C ARG A 242 -5.02 5.03 -23.18
N GLN A 243 -5.66 4.54 -24.24
CA GLN A 243 -5.41 4.92 -25.63
C GLN A 243 -6.70 4.78 -26.45
N ASN A 244 -6.83 5.52 -27.56
CA ASN A 244 -7.94 5.39 -28.52
C ASN A 244 -9.35 5.54 -27.90
N PHE A 245 -9.50 6.33 -26.83
CA PHE A 245 -10.79 6.53 -26.17
C PHE A 245 -11.76 7.39 -26.98
N ALA A 246 -11.25 8.18 -27.94
CA ALA A 246 -12.04 8.95 -28.90
C ALA A 246 -11.41 8.81 -30.29
N ARG A 247 -12.17 9.15 -31.34
CA ARG A 247 -11.63 9.15 -32.70
C ARG A 247 -10.66 10.33 -32.85
N GLU A 248 -9.49 10.06 -33.41
CA GLU A 248 -8.47 11.08 -33.67
C GLU A 248 -8.29 11.30 -35.17
N VAL A 249 -8.20 12.57 -35.57
CA VAL A 249 -7.85 13.01 -36.93
C VAL A 249 -6.80 14.12 -36.82
N THR A 250 -5.91 14.24 -37.81
CA THR A 250 -4.88 15.28 -37.79
C THR A 250 -5.41 16.61 -38.32
N LEU A 251 -4.77 17.73 -37.94
CA LEU A 251 -5.07 19.05 -38.50
C LEU A 251 -4.99 19.02 -40.04
N SER A 252 -3.95 18.39 -40.60
CA SER A 252 -3.80 18.22 -42.05
C SER A 252 -4.98 17.47 -42.68
N GLN A 253 -5.48 16.40 -42.07
CA GLN A 253 -6.65 15.68 -42.60
C GLN A 253 -7.90 16.58 -42.68
N VAL A 254 -8.11 17.44 -41.67
CA VAL A 254 -9.20 18.45 -41.70
C VAL A 254 -8.93 19.49 -42.80
N LEU A 255 -7.69 20.00 -42.91
CA LEU A 255 -7.25 20.97 -43.91
C LEU A 255 -7.19 20.46 -45.35
N TYR A 256 -7.18 19.15 -45.57
CA TYR A 256 -7.31 18.55 -46.91
C TYR A 256 -8.70 17.94 -47.17
N GLY A 257 -9.58 17.94 -46.16
CA GLY A 257 -10.96 17.48 -46.31
C GLY A 257 -11.05 15.95 -46.37
N SER A 258 -10.06 15.25 -45.82
CA SER A 258 -9.95 13.79 -45.83
C SER A 258 -10.66 13.14 -44.62
N ILE A 259 -11.73 13.76 -44.13
CA ILE A 259 -12.51 13.29 -42.97
C ILE A 259 -13.98 13.06 -43.36
N ASP A 260 -14.61 12.04 -42.78
CA ASP A 260 -16.03 11.78 -42.95
C ASP A 260 -16.86 12.80 -42.14
N PRO A 261 -17.82 13.50 -42.75
CA PRO A 261 -18.71 14.44 -42.05
C PRO A 261 -19.44 13.83 -40.84
N ASN A 262 -19.73 12.53 -40.87
CA ASN A 262 -20.39 11.83 -39.74
C ASN A 262 -19.51 11.73 -38.50
N TRP A 263 -18.19 11.94 -38.63
CA TRP A 263 -17.30 11.98 -37.49
C TRP A 263 -17.35 13.32 -36.74
N VAL A 264 -17.97 14.34 -37.33
CA VAL A 264 -18.04 15.71 -36.79
C VAL A 264 -19.48 16.09 -36.41
N ARG A 265 -20.45 15.68 -37.22
CA ARG A 265 -21.87 16.02 -37.03
C ARG A 265 -22.36 15.63 -35.63
N ASP A 266 -22.98 16.60 -34.95
CA ASP A 266 -23.61 16.44 -33.63
C ASP A 266 -22.67 15.95 -32.51
N LYS A 267 -21.36 16.19 -32.67
CA LYS A 267 -20.32 15.77 -31.71
C LYS A 267 -19.62 16.96 -31.07
N VAL A 268 -18.91 16.70 -29.98
CA VAL A 268 -17.92 17.63 -29.42
C VAL A 268 -16.59 17.39 -30.13
N VAL A 269 -16.07 18.43 -30.76
CA VAL A 269 -14.77 18.42 -31.42
C VAL A 269 -13.77 19.15 -30.53
N LEU A 270 -12.66 18.51 -30.17
CA LEU A 270 -11.56 19.16 -29.45
C LEU A 270 -10.35 19.25 -30.36
N MET A 271 -9.83 20.46 -30.57
CA MET A 271 -8.64 20.73 -31.36
C MET A 271 -7.49 21.17 -30.45
N GLY A 272 -6.35 20.50 -30.52
CA GLY A 272 -5.19 20.83 -29.68
C GLY A 272 -3.93 20.08 -30.10
N SER A 273 -2.81 20.36 -29.45
CA SER A 273 -1.51 19.76 -29.79
C SER A 273 -1.32 18.37 -29.20
N THR A 274 -0.75 17.46 -29.99
CA THR A 274 -0.15 16.21 -29.50
C THR A 274 1.32 16.10 -29.90
N ALA A 275 1.90 17.17 -30.44
CA ALA A 275 3.28 17.22 -30.90
C ALA A 275 4.26 17.14 -29.71
N PRO A 276 5.18 16.14 -29.66
CA PRO A 276 6.13 16.01 -28.56
C PRO A 276 7.05 17.21 -28.37
N SER A 277 7.34 17.95 -29.45
CA SER A 277 8.17 19.17 -29.41
C SER A 277 7.58 20.30 -28.56
N LEU A 278 6.25 20.33 -28.41
CA LEU A 278 5.53 21.35 -27.64
C LEU A 278 5.43 21.04 -26.14
N LYS A 279 5.80 19.81 -25.73
CA LYS A 279 5.86 19.37 -24.32
C LYS A 279 4.58 19.60 -23.51
N ASP A 280 3.43 19.57 -24.17
CA ASP A 280 2.11 19.64 -23.54
C ASP A 280 1.63 18.22 -23.15
N THR A 281 2.45 17.52 -22.37
CA THR A 281 2.23 16.12 -22.00
C THR A 281 2.36 15.93 -20.49
N HIS A 282 1.44 15.18 -19.91
CA HIS A 282 1.33 15.00 -18.46
C HIS A 282 1.35 13.52 -18.05
N PHE A 283 1.82 13.25 -16.84
CA PHE A 283 1.71 11.92 -16.24
C PHE A 283 0.27 11.64 -15.84
N ILE A 284 -0.16 10.41 -16.06
CA ILE A 284 -1.51 9.92 -15.76
C ILE A 284 -1.39 8.60 -14.96
N PRO A 285 -2.46 8.08 -14.35
CA PRO A 285 -2.42 6.82 -13.58
C PRO A 285 -1.84 5.63 -14.34
N TYR A 286 -1.91 5.66 -15.68
CA TYR A 286 -1.38 4.63 -16.56
C TYR A 286 0.13 4.74 -16.86
N SER A 287 0.83 5.75 -16.34
CA SER A 287 2.27 5.97 -16.51
C SER A 287 3.05 5.22 -15.40
N PRO A 288 3.49 3.95 -15.60
CA PRO A 288 4.18 3.22 -14.56
C PRO A 288 5.53 3.86 -14.26
N GLY A 289 5.84 4.07 -12.98
CA GLY A 289 7.13 4.60 -12.53
C GLY A 289 7.49 5.96 -13.12
N LEU A 290 6.48 6.79 -13.47
CA LEU A 290 6.67 8.10 -14.11
C LEU A 290 7.49 8.02 -15.40
N SER A 291 7.33 6.94 -16.17
CA SER A 291 7.99 6.81 -17.47
C SER A 291 7.43 7.83 -18.47
N GLU A 292 8.32 8.63 -19.07
CA GLU A 292 7.98 9.61 -20.12
C GLU A 292 7.29 8.95 -21.33
N SER A 293 7.54 7.66 -21.57
CA SER A 293 6.95 6.90 -22.68
C SER A 293 5.42 6.73 -22.63
N ARG A 294 4.77 7.07 -21.50
CA ARG A 294 3.32 6.94 -21.31
C ARG A 294 2.68 8.21 -20.74
N GLN A 295 3.16 9.37 -21.13
CA GLN A 295 2.43 10.62 -20.88
C GLN A 295 1.29 10.79 -21.88
N MET A 296 0.29 11.60 -21.52
CA MET A 296 -0.86 11.93 -22.36
C MET A 296 -0.90 13.42 -22.63
N ALA A 297 -1.22 13.81 -23.86
CA ALA A 297 -1.29 15.21 -24.24
C ALA A 297 -2.43 15.95 -23.51
N GLY A 298 -2.25 17.24 -23.21
CA GLY A 298 -3.22 18.06 -22.49
C GLY A 298 -4.63 17.99 -23.09
N VAL A 299 -4.74 18.19 -24.40
CA VAL A 299 -6.03 18.12 -25.13
C VAL A 299 -6.73 16.76 -24.99
N VAL A 300 -5.96 15.67 -24.92
CA VAL A 300 -6.47 14.30 -24.77
C VAL A 300 -7.02 14.11 -23.36
N ILE A 301 -6.36 14.68 -22.34
CA ILE A 301 -6.85 14.70 -20.95
C ILE A 301 -8.13 15.52 -20.84
N HIS A 302 -8.20 16.71 -21.45
CA HIS A 302 -9.42 17.53 -21.47
C HIS A 302 -10.58 16.79 -22.14
N ALA A 303 -10.33 16.06 -23.22
CA ALA A 303 -11.36 15.25 -23.87
C ALA A 303 -11.81 14.05 -22.99
N GLN A 304 -10.92 13.44 -22.20
CA GLN A 304 -11.32 12.43 -21.20
C GLN A 304 -12.21 13.05 -20.12
N MET A 305 -11.90 14.27 -19.66
CA MET A 305 -12.70 15.02 -18.71
C MET A 305 -14.10 15.34 -19.28
N VAL A 306 -14.19 15.76 -20.55
CA VAL A 306 -15.48 15.95 -21.24
C VAL A 306 -16.25 14.63 -21.27
N SER A 307 -15.61 13.53 -21.69
CA SER A 307 -16.24 12.20 -21.74
C SER A 307 -16.83 11.79 -20.39
N GLN A 308 -16.09 11.97 -19.30
CA GLN A 308 -16.58 11.69 -17.95
C GLN A 308 -17.79 12.56 -17.56
N ILE A 309 -17.75 13.86 -17.84
CA ILE A 309 -18.86 14.76 -17.50
C ILE A 309 -20.12 14.36 -18.28
N LEU A 310 -19.97 14.03 -19.57
CA LEU A 310 -21.06 13.54 -20.40
C LEU A 310 -21.62 12.22 -19.88
N ASP A 311 -20.77 11.22 -19.61
CA ASP A 311 -21.19 9.92 -19.07
C ASP A 311 -21.95 10.05 -17.75
N ALA A 312 -21.49 10.92 -16.85
CA ALA A 312 -22.12 11.17 -15.56
C ALA A 312 -23.47 11.89 -15.73
N ALA A 313 -23.53 12.91 -16.58
CA ALA A 313 -24.75 13.67 -16.81
C ALA A 313 -25.86 12.87 -17.52
N THR A 314 -25.49 11.92 -18.40
CA THR A 314 -26.45 11.05 -19.11
C THR A 314 -26.76 9.75 -18.35
N GLY A 315 -26.10 9.50 -17.22
CA GLY A 315 -26.28 8.29 -16.42
C GLY A 315 -25.65 7.02 -17.01
N GLU A 316 -24.74 7.17 -17.99
CA GLU A 316 -24.02 6.06 -18.61
C GLU A 316 -22.93 5.48 -17.67
N ARG A 317 -22.17 6.35 -16.98
CA ARG A 317 -21.15 5.91 -16.00
C ARG A 317 -21.16 6.80 -14.75
N PRO A 318 -21.12 6.21 -13.54
CA PRO A 318 -21.12 6.98 -12.30
C PRO A 318 -19.76 7.62 -12.02
N LEU A 319 -19.79 8.71 -11.25
CA LEU A 319 -18.60 9.32 -10.68
C LEU A 319 -17.97 8.45 -9.59
N PHE A 320 -16.73 8.75 -9.22
CA PHE A 320 -16.09 8.08 -8.10
C PHE A 320 -16.79 8.41 -6.79
N TRP A 321 -17.13 7.37 -6.04
CA TRP A 321 -17.53 7.48 -4.65
C TRP A 321 -16.41 6.93 -3.76
N TYR A 322 -16.39 7.40 -2.52
CA TYR A 322 -15.43 7.00 -1.50
C TYR A 322 -16.12 6.99 -0.14
N TRP A 323 -15.51 6.31 0.82
CA TRP A 323 -16.08 6.18 2.15
C TRP A 323 -15.81 7.43 2.99
N SER A 324 -16.67 7.64 3.98
CA SER A 324 -16.38 8.62 5.03
C SER A 324 -15.18 8.18 5.85
N GLU A 325 -14.46 9.13 6.46
CA GLU A 325 -13.31 8.85 7.31
C GLU A 325 -13.60 7.78 8.37
N LYS A 326 -14.79 7.79 8.98
CA LYS A 326 -15.21 6.81 9.99
C LYS A 326 -15.30 5.39 9.45
N GLN A 327 -15.82 5.23 8.22
CA GLN A 327 -15.93 3.94 7.55
C GLN A 327 -14.54 3.39 7.18
N GLU A 328 -13.63 4.27 6.76
CA GLU A 328 -12.26 3.89 6.43
C GLU A 328 -11.44 3.52 7.69
N ILE A 329 -11.62 4.24 8.80
CA ILE A 329 -11.03 3.86 10.09
C ILE A 329 -11.56 2.49 10.54
N PHE A 330 -12.88 2.26 10.42
CA PHE A 330 -13.46 0.96 10.73
C PHE A 330 -12.87 -0.14 9.86
N TRP A 331 -12.68 0.11 8.56
CA TRP A 331 -12.03 -0.81 7.64
C TRP A 331 -10.60 -1.16 8.06
N ILE A 332 -9.80 -0.17 8.46
CA ILE A 332 -8.45 -0.39 9.00
C ILE A 332 -8.50 -1.27 10.25
N ILE A 333 -9.39 -0.97 11.20
CA ILE A 333 -9.54 -1.75 12.44
C ILE A 333 -9.87 -3.21 12.14
N VAL A 334 -10.77 -3.49 11.19
CA VAL A 334 -11.14 -4.86 10.81
C VAL A 334 -9.92 -5.66 10.34
N TRP A 335 -9.08 -5.08 9.48
CA TRP A 335 -7.89 -5.76 8.98
C TRP A 335 -6.80 -5.90 10.05
N VAL A 336 -6.59 -4.88 10.88
CA VAL A 336 -5.66 -4.95 12.03
C VAL A 336 -6.09 -6.06 13.00
N LEU A 337 -7.38 -6.14 13.35
CA LEU A 337 -7.93 -7.22 14.19
C LEU A 337 -7.75 -8.59 13.55
N LEU A 338 -8.03 -8.73 12.24
CA LEU A 338 -7.84 -9.97 11.52
C LEU A 338 -6.37 -10.43 11.55
N GLY A 339 -5.42 -9.51 11.41
CA GLY A 339 -3.99 -9.79 11.53
C GLY A 339 -3.62 -10.33 12.91
N GLY A 340 -4.16 -9.72 13.97
CA GLY A 340 -4.01 -10.20 15.34
C GLY A 340 -4.56 -11.61 15.53
N ILE A 341 -5.76 -11.90 15.00
CA ILE A 341 -6.39 -13.23 15.08
C ILE A 341 -5.57 -14.29 14.33
N VAL A 342 -5.11 -13.99 13.11
CA VAL A 342 -4.30 -14.91 12.29
C VAL A 342 -3.00 -15.26 13.00
N ALA A 343 -2.27 -14.26 13.51
CA ALA A 343 -1.03 -14.50 14.24
C ALA A 343 -1.26 -15.20 15.58
N TRP A 344 -2.40 -14.96 16.23
CA TRP A 344 -2.70 -15.57 17.52
C TRP A 344 -3.06 -17.05 17.42
N TRP A 345 -3.91 -17.40 16.46
CA TRP A 345 -4.54 -18.73 16.42
C TRP A 345 -3.65 -19.79 15.74
N PHE A 346 -2.76 -19.37 14.84
CA PHE A 346 -1.92 -20.26 14.07
C PHE A 346 -0.46 -20.15 14.51
N ARG A 347 0.21 -21.30 14.72
CA ARG A 347 1.62 -21.36 15.15
C ARG A 347 2.60 -21.88 14.10
N HIS A 348 2.09 -22.49 13.03
CA HIS A 348 2.95 -23.06 11.99
C HIS A 348 3.31 -21.98 10.94
N PRO A 349 4.59 -21.76 10.63
CA PRO A 349 5.02 -20.63 9.78
C PRO A 349 4.43 -20.70 8.36
N LEU A 350 4.33 -21.91 7.77
CA LEU A 350 3.72 -22.06 6.44
C LEU A 350 2.22 -21.73 6.43
N THR A 351 1.46 -22.08 7.48
CA THR A 351 0.03 -21.76 7.52
C THR A 351 -0.18 -20.27 7.71
N ILE A 352 0.65 -19.62 8.52
CA ILE A 352 0.59 -18.17 8.72
C ILE A 352 0.91 -17.45 7.40
N SER A 353 1.98 -17.85 6.70
CA SER A 353 2.34 -17.29 5.40
C SER A 353 1.19 -17.42 4.39
N LEU A 354 0.61 -18.62 4.26
CA LEU A 354 -0.54 -18.85 3.37
C LEU A 354 -1.75 -17.99 3.72
N LEU A 355 -2.08 -17.86 5.02
CA LEU A 355 -3.21 -17.05 5.48
C LEU A 355 -2.96 -15.55 5.28
N VAL A 356 -1.75 -15.07 5.54
CA VAL A 356 -1.34 -13.69 5.29
C VAL A 356 -1.47 -13.35 3.81
N SER A 357 -0.92 -14.18 2.93
CA SER A 357 -1.08 -14.00 1.49
C SER A 357 -2.54 -14.05 1.05
N GLY A 358 -3.32 -15.01 1.55
CA GLY A 358 -4.75 -15.12 1.25
C GLY A 358 -5.54 -13.87 1.69
N CYS A 359 -5.26 -13.36 2.88
CA CYS A 359 -5.87 -12.13 3.41
C CYS A 359 -5.52 -10.91 2.55
N LEU A 360 -4.26 -10.74 2.16
CA LEU A 360 -3.85 -9.64 1.28
C LEU A 360 -4.45 -9.74 -0.13
N VAL A 361 -4.61 -10.95 -0.66
CA VAL A 361 -5.32 -11.18 -1.94
C VAL A 361 -6.79 -10.82 -1.80
N ILE A 362 -7.45 -11.15 -0.68
CA ILE A 362 -8.84 -10.77 -0.42
C ILE A 362 -8.97 -9.26 -0.28
N LEU A 363 -8.08 -8.59 0.45
CA LEU A 363 -8.06 -7.14 0.58
C LEU A 363 -7.94 -6.47 -0.79
N SER A 364 -6.89 -6.79 -1.54
CA SER A 364 -6.66 -6.24 -2.88
C SER A 364 -7.78 -6.58 -3.87
N GLY A 365 -8.30 -7.81 -3.82
CA GLY A 365 -9.41 -8.25 -4.67
C GLY A 365 -10.72 -7.54 -4.36
N SER A 366 -11.02 -7.32 -3.07
CA SER A 366 -12.20 -6.55 -2.65
C SER A 366 -12.11 -5.09 -3.04
N GLY A 367 -10.94 -4.46 -2.87
CA GLY A 367 -10.70 -3.09 -3.34
C GLY A 367 -10.82 -2.98 -4.85
N PHE A 368 -10.24 -3.90 -5.62
CA PHE A 368 -10.39 -3.93 -7.07
C PHE A 368 -11.84 -4.11 -7.51
N TYR A 369 -12.59 -5.01 -6.86
CA TYR A 369 -14.01 -5.18 -7.14
C TYR A 369 -14.80 -3.89 -6.92
N LEU A 370 -14.60 -3.21 -5.78
CA LEU A 370 -15.25 -1.91 -5.52
C LEU A 370 -14.81 -0.85 -6.54
N PHE A 371 -13.54 -0.86 -6.94
CA PHE A 371 -12.99 0.09 -7.89
C PHE A 371 -13.63 -0.01 -9.28
N THR A 372 -13.92 -1.23 -9.74
CA THR A 372 -14.68 -1.44 -11.00
C THR A 372 -16.12 -0.92 -10.94
N ARG A 373 -16.63 -0.60 -9.74
CA ARG A 373 -17.93 0.04 -9.49
C ARG A 373 -17.79 1.53 -9.13
N SER A 374 -16.69 2.16 -9.57
CA SER A 374 -16.34 3.55 -9.24
C SER A 374 -16.18 3.81 -7.73
N GLY A 375 -15.88 2.79 -6.94
CA GLY A 375 -15.63 2.92 -5.50
C GLY A 375 -14.15 2.91 -5.16
N TRP A 376 -13.61 4.03 -4.67
CA TRP A 376 -12.24 4.07 -4.19
C TRP A 376 -12.19 3.94 -2.67
N VAL A 377 -11.59 2.84 -2.20
CA VAL A 377 -11.40 2.52 -0.79
C VAL A 377 -9.90 2.32 -0.52
N PRO A 378 -9.37 2.80 0.62
CA PRO A 378 -7.96 2.62 0.99
C PRO A 378 -7.53 1.14 1.02
N LEU A 379 -6.36 0.87 0.44
CA LEU A 379 -5.76 -0.45 0.36
C LEU A 379 -4.42 -0.52 1.08
N ALA A 380 -3.58 0.51 0.94
CA ALA A 380 -2.23 0.49 1.47
C ALA A 380 -2.24 0.52 3.01
N THR A 381 -3.06 1.39 3.60
CA THR A 381 -3.19 1.56 5.05
C THR A 381 -3.67 0.29 5.76
N PRO A 382 -4.79 -0.35 5.37
CA PRO A 382 -5.20 -1.63 5.98
C PRO A 382 -4.20 -2.77 5.73
N ALA A 383 -3.53 -2.82 4.57
CA ALA A 383 -2.50 -3.82 4.30
C ALA A 383 -1.29 -3.67 5.24
N LEU A 384 -0.79 -2.45 5.43
CA LEU A 384 0.27 -2.15 6.38
C LEU A 384 -0.13 -2.49 7.81
N GLY A 385 -1.34 -2.10 8.22
CA GLY A 385 -1.88 -2.44 9.54
C GLY A 385 -1.95 -3.93 9.79
N PHE A 386 -2.42 -4.69 8.81
CA PHE A 386 -2.44 -6.15 8.87
C PHE A 386 -1.03 -6.73 9.02
N ILE A 387 -0.08 -6.34 8.16
CA ILE A 387 1.29 -6.86 8.15
C ILE A 387 2.03 -6.52 9.45
N PHE A 388 1.96 -5.26 9.90
CA PHE A 388 2.60 -4.84 11.15
C PHE A 388 2.01 -5.57 12.35
N THR A 389 0.68 -5.75 12.40
CA THR A 389 0.05 -6.47 13.52
C THR A 389 0.48 -7.92 13.57
N VAL A 390 0.49 -8.61 12.43
CA VAL A 390 1.00 -9.98 12.34
C VAL A 390 2.45 -10.03 12.82
N GLY A 391 3.32 -9.14 12.33
CA GLY A 391 4.73 -9.07 12.74
C GLY A 391 4.93 -8.83 14.25
N THR A 392 4.20 -7.86 14.82
CA THR A 392 4.28 -7.54 16.26
C THR A 392 3.80 -8.69 17.14
N VAL A 393 2.71 -9.37 16.77
CA VAL A 393 2.21 -10.52 17.55
C VAL A 393 3.17 -11.71 17.47
N LEU A 394 3.72 -12.02 16.29
CA LEU A 394 4.69 -13.12 16.13
C LEU A 394 5.99 -12.89 16.90
N THR A 395 6.49 -11.64 16.91
CA THR A 395 7.69 -11.28 17.68
C THR A 395 7.44 -11.40 19.19
N TYR A 396 6.26 -10.99 19.67
CA TYR A 396 5.87 -11.16 21.08
C TYR A 396 5.78 -12.64 21.48
N GLN A 397 5.10 -13.47 20.67
CA GLN A 397 5.00 -14.91 20.92
C GLN A 397 6.39 -15.57 20.95
N SER A 398 7.24 -15.25 19.97
CA SER A 398 8.61 -15.78 19.92
C SER A 398 9.45 -15.37 21.13
N TYR A 399 9.24 -14.14 21.64
CA TYR A 399 9.89 -13.67 22.85
C TYR A 399 9.42 -14.43 24.09
N GLN A 400 8.10 -14.65 24.22
CA GLN A 400 7.55 -15.43 25.32
C GLN A 400 8.03 -16.88 25.30
N ASP A 401 8.02 -17.53 24.14
CA ASP A 401 8.48 -18.91 23.98
C ASP A 401 9.96 -19.04 24.39
N ARG A 402 10.80 -18.08 24.02
CA ARG A 402 12.22 -18.02 24.45
C ARG A 402 12.37 -17.82 25.95
N GLN A 403 11.54 -16.99 26.57
CA GLN A 403 11.59 -16.77 28.02
C GLN A 403 11.13 -18.01 28.79
N GLN A 404 10.05 -18.65 28.35
CA GLN A 404 9.58 -19.91 28.92
C GLN A 404 10.65 -21.00 28.81
N HIS A 405 11.30 -21.11 27.65
CA HIS A 405 12.43 -22.02 27.45
C HIS A 405 13.55 -21.77 28.47
N LYS A 406 13.96 -20.50 28.67
CA LYS A 406 15.00 -20.14 29.64
C LYS A 406 14.60 -20.48 31.08
N ILE A 407 13.35 -20.21 31.46
CA ILE A 407 12.85 -20.50 32.82
C ILE A 407 12.84 -22.02 33.05
N VAL A 408 12.32 -22.80 32.10
CA VAL A 408 12.28 -24.26 32.22
C VAL A 408 13.70 -24.83 32.29
N MET A 409 14.63 -24.36 31.46
CA MET A 409 16.03 -24.80 31.53
C MET A 409 16.70 -24.41 32.85
N LYS A 410 16.42 -23.23 33.39
CA LYS A 410 16.93 -22.80 34.70
C LYS A 410 16.41 -23.69 35.82
N LEU A 411 15.13 -24.07 35.81
CA LEU A 411 14.53 -24.94 36.82
C LEU A 411 15.04 -26.39 36.72
N LEU A 412 15.26 -26.90 35.50
CA LEU A 412 15.85 -28.22 35.29
C LEU A 412 17.33 -28.23 35.71
N GLY A 413 18.09 -27.20 35.34
CA GLY A 413 19.52 -27.05 35.70
C GLY A 413 19.77 -26.83 37.19
N GLN A 414 18.77 -26.39 37.96
CA GLN A 414 18.87 -26.30 39.42
C GLN A 414 18.80 -27.67 40.12
N ASN A 415 18.20 -28.68 39.47
CA ASN A 415 18.00 -30.02 40.03
C ASN A 415 18.74 -31.12 39.27
N THR A 416 19.40 -30.80 38.16
CA THR A 416 20.18 -31.72 37.31
C THR A 416 21.34 -30.98 36.66
N SER A 417 22.42 -31.68 36.28
CA SER A 417 23.53 -31.02 35.57
C SER A 417 23.02 -30.40 34.25
N PRO A 418 23.61 -29.28 33.77
CA PRO A 418 23.17 -28.59 32.56
C PRO A 418 23.09 -29.50 31.33
N GLU A 419 23.98 -30.49 31.24
CA GLU A 419 23.98 -31.48 30.16
C GLU A 419 22.77 -32.41 30.21
N ILE A 420 22.31 -32.78 31.41
CA ILE A 420 21.11 -33.59 31.62
C ILE A 420 19.85 -32.78 31.28
N ALA A 421 19.77 -31.52 31.70
CA ALA A 421 18.65 -30.65 31.40
C ALA A 421 18.44 -30.45 29.89
N GLU A 422 19.52 -30.19 29.15
CA GLU A 422 19.47 -30.02 27.69
C GLU A 422 19.14 -31.34 26.97
N ALA A 423 19.73 -32.46 27.41
CA ALA A 423 19.43 -33.78 26.84
C ALA A 423 17.98 -34.21 27.09
N LEU A 424 17.42 -33.88 28.27
CA LEU A 424 16.00 -34.10 28.59
C LEU A 424 15.10 -33.22 27.72
N TRP A 425 15.50 -31.98 27.48
CA TRP A 425 14.73 -31.05 26.65
C TRP A 425 14.69 -31.47 25.18
N GLN A 426 15.84 -31.86 24.61
CA GLN A 426 15.92 -32.36 23.24
C GLN A 426 15.09 -33.64 23.04
N LYS A 427 14.90 -34.44 24.10
CA LYS A 427 14.10 -35.68 24.09
C LYS A 427 12.71 -35.51 24.70
N ARG A 428 12.25 -34.27 24.97
CA ARG A 428 10.99 -33.98 25.67
C ARG A 428 9.75 -34.62 25.03
N ASP A 429 9.69 -34.67 23.70
CA ASP A 429 8.51 -35.17 22.99
C ASP A 429 8.35 -36.68 23.24
N ARG A 430 9.46 -37.43 23.40
CA ARG A 430 9.44 -38.87 23.76
C ARG A 430 9.13 -39.11 25.25
N LEU A 431 9.47 -38.16 26.12
CA LEU A 431 9.15 -38.21 27.55
C LEU A 431 7.66 -37.99 27.81
N LEU A 432 7.05 -37.06 27.06
CA LEU A 432 5.62 -36.74 27.18
C LEU A 432 4.70 -37.86 26.68
N GLU A 433 5.15 -38.69 25.74
CA GLU A 433 4.36 -39.83 25.23
C GLU A 433 4.36 -41.06 26.15
N SER A 434 5.46 -41.32 26.87
CA SER A 434 5.67 -42.57 27.62
C SER A 434 5.67 -42.40 29.14
N GLY A 435 5.80 -41.17 29.65
CA GLY A 435 5.88 -40.87 31.08
C GLY A 435 7.09 -41.46 31.80
N LYS A 436 8.03 -42.09 31.08
CA LYS A 436 9.21 -42.77 31.61
C LYS A 436 10.41 -42.55 30.69
N LEU A 437 11.58 -42.33 31.28
CA LEU A 437 12.85 -42.44 30.55
C LEU A 437 13.03 -43.90 30.11
N PRO A 438 13.30 -44.21 28.83
CA PRO A 438 13.61 -45.57 28.41
C PRO A 438 14.89 -46.03 29.13
N GLY A 439 14.84 -47.21 29.75
CA GLY A 439 16.01 -47.83 30.35
C GLY A 439 17.00 -48.19 29.25
N VAL A 440 18.15 -47.53 29.21
CA VAL A 440 19.25 -47.83 28.29
C VAL A 440 20.39 -48.48 29.06
N GLN A 441 20.93 -49.58 28.53
CA GLN A 441 22.12 -50.22 29.10
C GLN A 441 23.36 -49.47 28.56
N LEU A 442 24.08 -48.80 29.45
CA LEU A 442 25.29 -48.05 29.13
C LEU A 442 26.46 -48.59 29.95
N THR A 443 27.65 -48.61 29.36
CA THR A 443 28.90 -48.89 30.10
C THR A 443 29.33 -47.60 30.80
N ALA A 444 29.28 -47.59 32.12
CA ALA A 444 29.66 -46.45 32.94
C ALA A 444 30.93 -46.76 33.75
N THR A 445 31.78 -45.76 33.95
CA THR A 445 32.89 -45.84 34.91
C THR A 445 32.51 -45.10 36.18
N MET A 446 32.62 -45.79 37.31
CA MET A 446 32.28 -45.26 38.63
C MET A 446 33.54 -44.83 39.36
N LEU A 447 33.59 -43.58 39.80
CA LEU A 447 34.60 -43.06 40.71
C LEU A 447 33.99 -42.95 42.10
N PHE A 448 34.61 -43.61 43.07
CA PHE A 448 34.34 -43.44 44.48
C PHE A 448 35.57 -42.80 45.12
N LEU A 449 35.36 -41.64 45.73
CA LEU A 449 36.37 -40.91 46.46
C LEU A 449 35.92 -40.84 47.92
N ASP A 450 36.85 -41.06 48.83
CA ASP A 450 36.60 -40.96 50.26
C ASP A 450 37.81 -40.35 50.98
N LEU A 451 37.57 -39.60 52.05
CA LEU A 451 38.61 -38.89 52.77
C LEU A 451 39.29 -39.80 53.80
N LYS A 452 40.60 -39.96 53.67
CA LYS A 452 41.35 -40.75 54.64
C LYS A 452 41.40 -40.05 56.00
N GLY A 453 40.82 -40.69 57.01
CA GLY A 453 40.91 -40.20 58.40
C GLY A 453 39.92 -39.08 58.73
N PHE A 454 38.85 -38.92 57.94
CA PHE A 454 37.83 -37.89 58.16
C PHE A 454 37.24 -37.92 59.56
N SER A 455 36.96 -39.10 60.12
CA SER A 455 36.43 -39.22 61.49
C SER A 455 37.33 -38.51 62.52
N THR A 456 38.64 -38.68 62.42
CA THR A 456 39.60 -38.01 63.31
C THR A 456 39.65 -36.50 63.11
N ILE A 457 39.51 -36.02 61.87
CA ILE A 457 39.45 -34.58 61.54
C ILE A 457 38.15 -33.97 62.10
N SER A 458 37.02 -34.68 61.94
CA SER A 458 35.70 -34.23 62.38
C SER A 458 35.56 -34.11 63.90
N GLU A 459 36.31 -34.93 64.66
CA GLU A 459 36.35 -34.88 66.12
C GLU A 459 37.19 -33.72 66.67
N GLN A 460 38.09 -33.16 65.85
CA GLN A 460 39.04 -32.11 66.25
C GLN A 460 38.68 -30.70 65.74
N MET A 461 37.68 -30.59 64.86
CA MET A 461 37.22 -29.31 64.31
C MET A 461 35.85 -28.92 64.85
N ALA A 462 35.62 -27.61 65.00
CA ALA A 462 34.27 -27.12 65.27
C ALA A 462 33.36 -27.43 64.07
N PRO A 463 32.05 -27.74 64.29
CA PRO A 463 31.15 -28.13 63.21
C PRO A 463 31.02 -27.12 62.06
N SER A 464 31.11 -25.81 62.35
CA SER A 464 31.09 -24.76 61.31
C SER A 464 32.29 -24.86 60.39
N ASP A 465 33.48 -24.94 60.97
CA ASP A 465 34.75 -24.90 60.25
C ASP A 465 34.97 -26.20 59.46
N LEU A 466 34.48 -27.32 59.99
CA LEU A 466 34.46 -28.61 59.30
C LEU A 466 33.56 -28.58 58.06
N LEU A 467 32.36 -28.01 58.17
CA LEU A 467 31.42 -27.91 57.05
C LEU A 467 31.93 -26.97 55.97
N ASP A 468 32.49 -25.82 56.34
CA ASP A 468 33.06 -24.87 55.38
C ASP A 468 34.25 -25.48 54.63
N TRP A 469 35.15 -26.17 55.35
CA TRP A 469 36.27 -26.89 54.75
C TRP A 469 35.81 -28.03 53.82
N LEU A 470 34.84 -28.83 54.25
CA LEU A 470 34.29 -29.92 53.45
C LEU A 470 33.63 -29.38 52.18
N ASN A 471 32.81 -28.34 52.29
CA ASN A 471 32.14 -27.74 51.13
C ASN A 471 33.14 -27.17 50.11
N GLN A 472 34.21 -26.51 50.56
CA GLN A 472 35.27 -26.04 49.65
C GLN A 472 35.94 -27.20 48.91
N LEU A 473 36.24 -28.30 49.60
CA LEU A 473 36.82 -29.49 48.98
C LEU A 473 35.85 -30.13 47.98
N LEU A 474 34.59 -30.31 48.37
CA LEU A 474 33.56 -30.88 47.52
C LEU A 474 33.31 -30.04 46.26
N GLU A 475 33.42 -28.71 46.36
CA GLU A 475 33.31 -27.79 45.23
C GLU A 475 34.46 -28.00 44.23
N VAL A 476 35.70 -28.13 44.70
CA VAL A 476 36.86 -28.43 43.85
C VAL A 476 36.71 -29.79 43.15
N ILE A 477 36.29 -30.83 43.88
CA ILE A 477 36.07 -32.17 43.31
C ILE A 477 34.94 -32.13 42.27
N THR A 478 33.85 -31.42 42.57
CA THR A 478 32.71 -31.28 41.65
C THR A 478 33.12 -30.56 40.38
N HIS A 479 33.93 -29.50 40.49
CA HIS A 479 34.45 -28.78 39.34
C HIS A 479 35.30 -29.68 38.43
N GLU A 480 36.18 -30.50 39.01
CA GLU A 480 37.03 -31.43 38.27
C GLU A 480 36.23 -32.55 37.59
N VAL A 481 35.22 -33.08 38.27
CA VAL A 481 34.33 -34.10 37.67
C VAL A 481 33.59 -33.52 36.46
N LEU A 482 33.07 -32.30 36.58
CA LEU A 482 32.34 -31.63 35.49
C LEU A 482 33.26 -31.23 34.33
N SER A 483 34.48 -30.75 34.61
CA SER A 483 35.47 -30.35 33.58
C SER A 483 35.87 -31.53 32.68
N HIS A 484 35.81 -32.75 33.21
CA HIS A 484 36.05 -34.00 32.50
C HIS A 484 34.77 -34.70 32.01
N HIS A 485 33.65 -33.98 31.91
CA HIS A 485 32.36 -34.50 31.44
C HIS A 485 31.81 -35.68 32.25
N GLY A 486 32.17 -35.77 33.53
CA GLY A 486 31.55 -36.66 34.51
C GLY A 486 30.35 -36.01 35.19
N VAL A 487 29.54 -36.83 35.83
CA VAL A 487 28.38 -36.39 36.61
C VAL A 487 28.55 -36.84 38.06
N VAL A 488 28.45 -35.91 39.02
CA VAL A 488 28.36 -36.26 40.45
C VAL A 488 26.97 -36.84 40.73
N ASN A 489 26.92 -38.10 41.13
CA ASN A 489 25.67 -38.79 41.42
C ASN A 489 25.18 -38.51 42.85
N LYS A 490 26.08 -38.53 43.83
CA LYS A 490 25.76 -38.21 45.22
C LYS A 490 27.01 -37.92 46.05
N PHE A 491 26.79 -37.20 47.14
CA PHE A 491 27.72 -37.07 48.26
C PHE A 491 27.32 -38.08 49.36
N THR A 492 28.30 -38.72 49.98
CA THR A 492 28.11 -39.70 51.06
C THR A 492 28.89 -39.29 52.30
N GLY A 493 28.54 -38.14 52.88
CA GLY A 493 29.30 -37.53 53.97
C GLY A 493 30.59 -36.91 53.46
N ASP A 494 31.71 -37.58 53.72
CA ASP A 494 33.06 -37.23 53.29
C ASP A 494 33.46 -37.83 51.93
N GLY A 495 32.59 -38.70 51.37
CA GLY A 495 32.79 -39.31 50.07
C GLY A 495 32.02 -38.67 48.92
N VAL A 496 32.55 -38.85 47.71
CA VAL A 496 31.93 -38.44 46.43
C VAL A 496 31.78 -39.65 45.52
N MET A 497 30.59 -39.82 44.96
CA MET A 497 30.29 -40.80 43.93
C MET A 497 30.06 -40.08 42.60
N ALA A 498 30.99 -40.23 41.66
CA ALA A 498 30.90 -39.68 40.32
C ALA A 498 30.80 -40.78 39.26
N VAL A 499 30.14 -40.47 38.15
CA VAL A 499 29.88 -41.41 37.04
C VAL A 499 30.30 -40.78 35.73
N PHE A 500 31.05 -41.52 34.94
CA PHE A 500 31.51 -41.12 33.61
C PHE A 500 30.89 -42.03 32.54
N GLY A 501 30.56 -41.47 31.38
CA GLY A 501 29.93 -42.21 30.27
C GLY A 501 28.39 -42.26 30.31
N VAL A 502 27.76 -41.48 31.19
CA VAL A 502 26.29 -41.27 31.27
C VAL A 502 26.00 -39.77 31.35
N PRO A 503 24.84 -39.26 30.87
CA PRO A 503 23.70 -39.95 30.23
C PRO A 503 23.87 -40.23 28.73
N MET A 504 24.99 -39.82 28.12
CA MET A 504 25.30 -40.04 26.71
C MET A 504 26.54 -40.94 26.58
N SER A 505 26.49 -41.94 25.69
CA SER A 505 27.63 -42.82 25.44
C SER A 505 28.79 -42.04 24.83
N GLN A 506 29.92 -42.00 25.51
CA GLN A 506 31.16 -41.51 24.93
C GLN A 506 31.92 -42.69 24.29
N GLU A 507 32.24 -42.59 23.00
CA GLU A 507 33.01 -43.62 22.27
C GLU A 507 34.49 -43.69 22.67
N ARG A 508 34.95 -42.88 23.63
CA ARG A 508 36.33 -42.93 24.12
C ARG A 508 36.49 -43.99 25.20
N ASN A 509 37.51 -44.83 25.06
CA ASN A 509 37.91 -45.85 26.03
C ASN A 509 38.13 -45.24 27.44
N THR A 510 37.11 -45.30 28.29
CA THR A 510 37.01 -44.73 29.65
C THR A 510 37.97 -45.35 30.68
N LYS A 511 38.90 -46.22 30.28
CA LYS A 511 39.92 -46.80 31.17
C LYS A 511 41.20 -45.97 31.30
N VAL A 512 41.49 -45.07 30.36
CA VAL A 512 42.81 -44.39 30.29
C VAL A 512 42.75 -42.90 30.66
N ASP A 513 41.66 -42.19 30.37
CA ASP A 513 41.60 -40.72 30.55
C ASP A 513 41.30 -40.25 31.99
N ILE A 514 40.62 -41.05 32.82
CA ILE A 514 40.30 -40.66 34.22
C ILE A 514 41.59 -40.60 35.08
N TYR A 515 42.60 -41.39 34.73
CA TYR A 515 43.87 -41.45 35.46
C TYR A 515 44.90 -40.40 35.04
N GLN A 516 44.77 -39.82 33.84
CA GLN A 516 45.72 -38.82 33.32
C GLN A 516 45.25 -37.36 33.51
N GLY A 517 43.94 -37.12 33.66
CA GLY A 517 43.38 -35.77 33.80
C GLY A 517 43.14 -35.31 35.24
N CYS A 518 42.61 -36.17 36.11
CA CYS A 518 42.36 -35.79 37.50
C CYS A 518 43.68 -35.66 38.27
N THR A 519 44.06 -34.44 38.64
CA THR A 519 45.14 -34.18 39.61
C THR A 519 44.65 -34.47 41.04
N ILE A 520 43.95 -35.60 41.24
CA ILE A 520 43.57 -36.10 42.55
C ILE A 520 44.52 -37.26 42.81
N VAL A 521 45.55 -37.02 43.63
CA VAL A 521 46.53 -38.05 44.00
C VAL A 521 45.84 -39.09 44.89
N ALA A 522 45.22 -40.08 44.26
CA ALA A 522 44.62 -41.23 44.93
C ALA A 522 45.73 -42.22 45.30
N VAL A 523 46.06 -42.30 46.60
CA VAL A 523 46.90 -43.37 47.12
C VAL A 523 46.06 -44.64 47.16
N LYS A 524 46.41 -45.61 46.30
CA LYS A 524 45.81 -46.94 46.28
C LYS A 524 46.07 -47.61 47.64
N LYS A 525 45.02 -47.96 48.37
CA LYS A 525 45.12 -48.84 49.55
C LYS A 525 45.24 -50.29 49.11
#